data_AF-A0A5T1CA46-F1
#
_entry.id   AF-A0A5T1CA46-F1
#
_cell.length_a   1.000
_cell.length_b   1.000
_cell.length_c   1.000
_cell.angle_alpha   90.00
_cell.angle_beta   90.00
_cell.angle_gamma   90.00
#
_symmetry.space_group_name_H-M   'P 1'
#
loop_
_entity.id
_entity.type
_entity.pdbx_description
1 polymer ?
#
loop_
_entity_poly.entity_id
_entity_poly.type
_entity_poly.pdbx_seq_one_letter_code
_entity_poly.pdbx_strand_id
1 'polypeptide(L)'
;MILEIHSYNAELFLTLGIEKYSQIAFAAKGTSLEIIHNEITHQIKTDKDFKILLNVVCMIRERIDESFEEEDKSLVIDIDDLIEKTCKELE
;
A
#
# COMPACT_ATOMS: atom_id res chain seq x y z
N MET A 1 14.16 2.50 -0.48
CA MET A 1 12.86 1.89 -0.84
C MET A 1 12.92 1.22 -2.21
N ILE A 2 12.35 0.02 -2.36
CA ILE A 2 12.26 -0.70 -3.64
C ILE A 2 10.78 -0.94 -3.96
N LEU A 3 10.36 -0.53 -5.17
CA LEU A 3 9.06 -0.84 -5.72
C LEU A 3 9.20 -2.10 -6.58
N GLU A 4 8.51 -3.17 -6.20
CA GLU A 4 8.49 -4.39 -7.00
C GLU A 4 7.08 -4.63 -7.54
N ILE A 5 6.98 -4.71 -8.87
CA ILE A 5 5.75 -5.04 -9.58
C ILE A 5 5.88 -6.50 -10.01
N HIS A 6 4.94 -7.32 -9.57
CA HIS A 6 4.92 -8.74 -9.92
C HIS A 6 3.62 -9.05 -10.66
N SER A 7 3.70 -9.95 -11.64
CA SER A 7 2.56 -10.45 -12.39
C SER A 7 2.63 -11.97 -12.44
N TYR A 8 1.64 -12.64 -11.84
CA TYR A 8 1.48 -14.09 -11.92
C TYR A 8 0.05 -14.42 -12.34
N ASN A 9 -0.09 -15.23 -13.40
CA ASN A 9 -1.37 -15.85 -13.82
C ASN A 9 -2.61 -14.92 -13.78
N ALA A 10 -2.48 -13.69 -14.30
CA ALA A 10 -3.54 -12.67 -14.40
C ALA A 10 -3.97 -11.97 -13.08
N GLU A 11 -3.32 -12.25 -11.95
CA GLU A 11 -3.46 -11.42 -10.74
C GLU A 11 -2.26 -10.46 -10.63
N LEU A 12 -2.55 -9.15 -10.75
CA LEU A 12 -1.56 -8.10 -10.53
C LEU A 12 -1.39 -7.90 -9.02
N PHE A 13 -0.14 -7.86 -8.56
CA PHE A 13 0.18 -7.39 -7.22
C PHE A 13 1.34 -6.40 -7.24
N LEU A 14 1.14 -5.29 -6.54
CA LEU A 14 2.19 -4.30 -6.28
C LEU A 14 2.69 -4.53 -4.88
N THR A 15 4.00 -4.65 -4.66
CA THR A 15 4.60 -4.68 -3.31
C THR A 15 5.49 -3.47 -3.08
N LEU A 16 5.24 -2.74 -2.00
CA LEU A 16 6.07 -1.65 -1.52
C LEU A 16 6.96 -2.14 -0.36
N GLY A 17 8.27 -2.27 -0.60
CA GLY A 17 9.25 -2.57 0.45
C GLY A 17 10.00 -1.31 0.88
N ILE A 18 9.89 -0.94 2.16
CA ILE A 18 10.47 0.29 2.74
C ILE A 18 12.01 0.27 2.62
N GLU A 19 12.65 -0.87 2.89
CA GLU A 19 14.08 -1.09 2.69
C GLU A 19 14.35 -2.47 2.07
N LYS A 20 15.57 -2.67 1.53
CA LYS A 20 16.01 -3.94 0.92
C LYS A 20 15.99 -5.14 1.89
N TYR A 21 15.71 -4.90 3.17
CA TYR A 21 15.55 -5.88 4.25
C TYR A 21 14.44 -5.50 5.25
N SER A 22 13.53 -4.57 4.90
CA SER A 22 12.43 -4.25 5.82
C SER A 22 11.51 -5.44 5.94
N GLN A 23 11.19 -5.81 7.18
CA GLN A 23 10.24 -6.90 7.45
C GLN A 23 8.81 -6.52 7.07
N ILE A 24 8.55 -5.26 6.72
CA ILE A 24 7.25 -4.69 6.35
C ILE A 24 7.16 -4.50 4.83
N ALA A 25 6.09 -5.02 4.22
CA ALA A 25 5.68 -4.72 2.85
C ALA A 25 4.19 -4.44 2.76
N PHE A 26 3.79 -3.54 1.86
CA PHE A 26 2.39 -3.27 1.54
C PHE A 26 2.07 -3.82 0.16
N ALA A 27 0.93 -4.47 0.00
CA ALA A 27 0.50 -4.96 -1.29
C ALA A 27 -0.96 -4.67 -1.62
N ALA A 28 -1.23 -4.36 -2.89
CA ALA A 28 -2.57 -4.40 -3.45
C ALA A 28 -2.74 -5.73 -4.20
N LYS A 29 -3.78 -6.50 -3.88
CA LYS A 29 -4.08 -7.79 -4.53
C LYS A 29 -5.58 -7.97 -4.69
N GLY A 30 -6.07 -7.99 -5.92
CA GLY A 30 -7.50 -8.10 -6.22
C GLY A 30 -8.28 -6.95 -5.57
N THR A 31 -9.15 -7.28 -4.62
CA THR A 31 -9.94 -6.32 -3.81
C THR A 31 -9.44 -6.24 -2.35
N SER A 32 -8.14 -6.46 -2.14
CA SER A 32 -7.54 -6.41 -0.80
C SER A 32 -6.23 -5.64 -0.77
N LEU A 33 -6.01 -4.99 0.37
CA LEU A 33 -4.71 -4.48 0.77
C LEU A 33 -4.10 -5.45 1.78
N GLU A 34 -2.88 -5.88 1.52
CA GLU A 34 -2.13 -6.78 2.40
C GLU A 34 -0.97 -6.01 3.04
N ILE A 35 -0.79 -6.18 4.35
CA ILE A 35 0.36 -5.69 5.11
C ILE A 35 1.11 -6.91 5.60
N ILE A 36 2.31 -7.11 5.07
CA ILE A 36 3.14 -8.27 5.36
C ILE A 36 4.21 -7.80 6.35
N HIS A 37 4.22 -8.35 7.56
CA HIS A 37 5.24 -8.10 8.58
C HIS A 37 5.76 -9.40 9.19
N ASN A 38 7.05 -9.71 9.05
CA ASN A 38 7.65 -10.89 9.70
C ASN A 38 6.89 -12.20 9.43
N GLU A 39 6.58 -12.48 8.15
CA GLU A 39 5.77 -13.63 7.71
C GLU A 39 4.29 -13.58 8.12
N ILE A 40 3.87 -12.55 8.87
CA ILE A 40 2.47 -12.32 9.21
C ILE A 40 1.84 -11.41 8.15
N THR A 41 0.88 -11.94 7.41
CA THR A 41 0.06 -11.15 6.48
C THR A 41 -1.22 -10.71 7.18
N HIS A 42 -1.41 -9.40 7.30
CA HIS A 42 -2.69 -8.79 7.64
C HIS A 42 -3.40 -8.38 6.36
N GLN A 43 -4.67 -8.75 6.23
CA GLN A 43 -5.46 -8.43 5.04
C GLN A 43 -6.61 -7.49 5.39
N ILE A 44 -6.69 -6.37 4.67
CA ILE A 44 -7.81 -5.45 4.69
C ILE A 44 -8.61 -5.71 3.42
N LYS A 45 -9.81 -6.26 3.56
CA LYS A 45 -10.71 -6.53 2.43
C LYS A 45 -11.52 -5.28 2.11
N THR A 46 -11.65 -5.01 0.83
CA THR A 46 -12.38 -3.85 0.31
C THR A 46 -13.27 -4.30 -0.86
N ASP A 47 -14.28 -3.50 -1.20
CA ASP A 47 -15.13 -3.66 -2.38
C ASP A 47 -14.59 -2.93 -3.62
N LYS A 48 -13.41 -2.29 -3.49
CA LYS A 48 -12.81 -1.43 -4.52
C LYS A 48 -11.94 -2.21 -5.48
N ASP A 49 -11.86 -1.68 -6.70
CA ASP A 49 -11.04 -2.27 -7.75
C ASP A 49 -9.54 -2.10 -7.49
N PHE A 50 -8.75 -2.90 -8.21
CA PHE A 50 -7.30 -2.91 -8.08
C PHE A 50 -6.67 -1.53 -8.41
N LYS A 51 -7.26 -0.73 -9.30
CA LYS A 51 -6.72 0.59 -9.67
C LYS A 51 -6.83 1.56 -8.50
N ILE A 52 -7.94 1.55 -7.77
CA ILE A 52 -8.11 2.33 -6.54
C ILE A 52 -7.08 1.87 -5.51
N LEU A 53 -6.97 0.57 -5.26
CA LEU A 53 -6.04 0.03 -4.26
C LEU A 53 -4.57 0.31 -4.62
N LEU A 54 -4.22 0.29 -5.90
CA LEU A 54 -2.90 0.65 -6.39
C LEU A 54 -2.54 2.10 -6.03
N ASN A 55 -3.46 3.04 -6.25
CA ASN A 55 -3.25 4.44 -5.91
C ASN A 55 -3.16 4.65 -4.40
N VAL A 56 -3.98 3.94 -3.61
CA VAL A 56 -3.88 3.97 -2.15
C VAL A 56 -2.50 3.52 -1.67
N VAL A 57 -1.94 2.43 -2.23
CA VAL A 57 -0.57 1.99 -1.91
C VAL A 57 0.47 3.07 -2.29
N CYS A 58 0.28 3.77 -3.41
CA CYS A 58 1.16 4.89 -3.78
C CYS A 58 1.04 6.06 -2.79
N MET A 59 -0.15 6.41 -2.33
CA MET A 59 -0.32 7.48 -1.33
C MET A 59 0.26 7.10 0.03
N ILE A 60 0.16 5.83 0.43
CA ILE A 60 0.82 5.31 1.64
C ILE A 60 2.33 5.49 1.51
N ARG A 61 2.90 5.21 0.33
CA ARG A 61 4.32 5.43 0.06
C ARG A 61 4.71 6.89 0.27
N GLU A 62 3.98 7.81 -0.36
CA GLU A 62 4.28 9.24 -0.29
C GLU A 62 4.27 9.74 1.16
N ARG A 63 3.27 9.34 1.95
CA ARG A 63 3.21 9.68 3.38
C ARG A 63 4.36 9.09 4.20
N ILE A 64 4.80 7.88 3.87
CA ILE A 64 5.96 7.26 4.54
C ILE A 64 7.24 8.05 4.19
N ASP A 65 7.43 8.41 2.92
CA ASP A 65 8.59 9.19 2.47
C ASP A 65 8.62 10.57 3.17
N GLU A 66 7.50 11.29 3.19
CA GLU A 66 7.36 12.58 3.89
C GLU A 66 7.70 12.46 5.38
N SER A 67 7.18 11.43 6.05
CA SER A 67 7.41 11.19 7.48
C SER A 67 8.87 10.90 7.81
N PHE A 68 9.60 10.23 6.89
CA PHE A 68 11.04 10.04 7.03
C PHE A 68 11.82 11.34 6.85
N GLU A 69 11.43 12.19 5.89
CA GLU A 69 12.07 13.50 5.68
C GLU A 69 11.85 14.45 6.86
N GLU A 70 10.69 14.38 7.51
CA GLU A 70 10.34 15.19 8.68
C GLU A 70 10.88 14.64 10.01
N GLU A 71 11.58 13.49 10.00
CA GLU A 71 12.08 12.78 11.19
C GLU A 71 10.98 12.47 12.23
N ASP A 72 9.77 12.16 11.75
CA ASP A 72 8.65 11.82 12.60
C ASP A 72 8.92 10.56 13.43
N LYS A 73 8.40 10.57 14.66
CA LYS A 73 8.46 9.39 15.55
C LYS A 73 7.33 8.39 15.30
N SER A 74 6.26 8.80 14.63
CA SER A 74 5.08 7.97 14.38
C SER A 74 4.26 8.51 13.22
N LEU A 75 3.83 7.63 12.32
CA LEU A 75 2.93 7.92 11.21
C LEU A 75 1.61 7.17 11.40
N VAL A 76 0.49 7.88 11.30
CA VAL A 76 -0.86 7.30 11.32
C VAL A 76 -1.51 7.51 9.95
N ILE A 77 -1.97 6.43 9.34
CA ILE A 77 -2.62 6.47 8.03
C ILE A 77 -4.02 5.90 8.15
N ASP A 78 -5.01 6.73 7.85
CA ASP A 78 -6.40 6.32 7.67
C ASP A 78 -6.59 5.78 6.24
N ILE A 79 -6.76 4.46 6.13
CA ILE A 79 -6.89 3.76 4.85
C ILE A 79 -8.24 4.03 4.20
N ASP A 80 -9.30 4.20 5.00
CA ASP A 80 -10.65 4.44 4.48
C ASP A 80 -10.74 5.84 3.86
N ASP A 81 -10.14 6.85 4.52
CA ASP A 81 -10.01 8.21 3.97
C ASP A 81 -9.21 8.22 2.65
N LEU A 82 -8.11 7.46 2.58
CA LEU A 82 -7.33 7.35 1.35
C LEU A 82 -8.15 6.71 0.22
N ILE A 83 -8.88 5.63 0.51
CA ILE A 83 -9.77 5.00 -0.47
C ILE A 83 -10.83 5.99 -0.96
N GLU A 84 -11.48 6.73 -0.05
CA GLU A 84 -12.53 7.68 -0.43
C GLU A 84 -11.98 8.82 -1.29
N LYS A 85 -10.79 9.35 -0.96
CA LYS A 85 -10.09 10.36 -1.77
C LYS A 85 -9.76 9.85 -3.16
N THR A 86 -9.15 8.67 -3.25
CA THR A 86 -8.83 8.05 -4.54
C THR A 86 -10.08 7.80 -5.39
N CYS A 87 -11.21 7.39 -4.78
CA CYS A 87 -12.47 7.22 -5.51
C CYS A 87 -12.92 8.54 -6.14
N LYS A 88 -12.91 9.64 -5.39
CA LYS A 88 -13.31 10.97 -5.88
C LYS A 88 -12.40 11.52 -6.99
N GLU A 89 -11.11 11.19 -6.95
CA GLU A 89 -10.13 11.65 -7.95
C GLU A 89 -10.18 10.86 -9.26
N LEU A 90 -10.71 9.63 -9.23
CA LEU A 90 -10.79 8.73 -10.38
C LEU A 90 -12.19 8.65 -11.02
N GLU A 91 -13.18 9.36 -10.48
CA GLU A 91 -14.50 9.61 -11.09
C GLU A 91 -14.42 10.58 -12.28
#